data_AF-A0A925VXS5-F1
#
_entry.id   AF-A0A925VXS5-F1
#
_cell.length_a   1.000
_cell.length_b   1.000
_cell.length_c   1.000
_cell.angle_alpha   90.00
_cell.angle_beta   90.00
_cell.angle_gamma   90.00
#
_symmetry.space_group_name_H-M   'P 1'
#
loop_
_entity.id
_entity.type
_entity.pdbx_description
1 polymer ?
#
loop_
_entity_poly.entity_id
_entity_poly.type
_entity_poly.pdbx_seq_one_letter_code
_entity_poly.pdbx_strand_id
1 'polypeptide(L)'
;MLEFTRRFACTVCVLPVFAAALHAQTRPVAPRPTAGASPQRETASATFALTHVSVVDVERGQVSHDNTVVVSGNRIAGVGPNARIPTAARTIKARGRVLIPGLWDMQSHSLDRWEWSSLLNVANAVTGVRDPAAVKPVHEIVALRDSVERGQTFGPRFVASGRIIDGSPKSRGTYVAIDSPHLMRAEMQQRQRDGLDFIKVYTRLSRDVFMAEAEEARRLGIPLDGHGPLTVTAAEASDAGMRRIEQSYRHRMSCATAEDEIRRLLRDLITIGALLDDHRYTSTEDWAFVLGLNTYSPEKCRQLGERFARNGTRFVPTLVEMQTRFVSEDPLGPEFEKRLTDPRLRYVSVASWPIWCCLMRIRWRTLPIRNSGSTTPDDRRVAARGLHANGESIQVGFATAPFPVPSRTPFASATTPFTSTALNPTAY
;
A
#
# COMPACT_ATOMS: atom_id res chain seq x y z
N MET A 1 -12.65 -1.50 -42.31
CA MET A 1 -12.84 -1.16 -40.88
C MET A 1 -12.13 -2.14 -39.93
N LEU A 2 -10.95 -2.67 -40.30
CA LEU A 2 -9.99 -3.26 -39.34
C LEU A 2 -8.53 -2.86 -39.63
N GLU A 3 -8.27 -2.04 -40.65
CA GLU A 3 -6.96 -1.41 -40.90
C GLU A 3 -6.98 0.12 -40.72
N PHE A 4 -8.13 0.72 -40.43
CA PHE A 4 -8.28 2.18 -40.30
C PHE A 4 -7.91 2.71 -38.89
N THR A 5 -7.86 1.85 -37.87
CA THR A 5 -7.57 2.22 -36.48
C THR A 5 -6.09 2.15 -36.10
N ARG A 6 -5.20 1.66 -36.98
CA ARG A 6 -3.74 1.64 -36.72
C ARG A 6 -3.02 2.96 -37.06
N ARG A 7 -3.63 3.86 -37.85
CA ARG A 7 -2.96 5.10 -38.31
C ARG A 7 -3.35 6.38 -37.57
N PHE A 8 -4.42 6.39 -36.76
CA PHE A 8 -4.86 7.60 -36.06
C PHE A 8 -4.28 7.80 -34.65
N ALA A 9 -3.50 6.86 -34.13
CA ALA A 9 -2.83 7.00 -32.83
C ALA A 9 -1.43 7.66 -32.88
N CYS A 10 -0.93 8.00 -34.07
CA CYS A 10 0.46 8.48 -34.25
C CYS A 10 0.63 9.97 -34.60
N THR A 11 -0.44 10.78 -34.68
CA THR A 11 -0.28 12.18 -35.14
C THR A 11 -1.08 13.19 -34.33
N VAL A 12 -0.89 13.23 -33.00
CA VAL A 12 -1.13 14.44 -32.21
C VAL A 12 -0.07 14.49 -31.10
N CYS A 13 1.14 14.96 -31.41
CA CYS A 13 2.12 15.50 -30.45
C CYS A 13 3.44 15.87 -31.15
N VAL A 14 3.41 16.70 -32.18
CA VAL A 14 4.58 17.56 -32.51
C VAL A 14 4.05 18.87 -33.08
N LEU A 15 3.78 19.84 -32.20
CA LEU A 15 3.85 21.25 -32.57
C LEU A 15 4.81 21.91 -31.56
N PRO A 16 5.91 22.53 -32.03
CA PRO A 16 6.77 23.31 -31.17
C PRO A 16 6.09 24.65 -30.95
N VAL A 17 5.56 24.89 -29.75
CA VAL A 17 5.14 26.25 -29.38
C VAL A 17 6.41 27.01 -29.00
N PHE A 18 6.94 27.74 -29.99
CA PHE A 18 7.85 28.85 -29.75
C PHE A 18 7.17 29.87 -28.84
N ALA A 19 7.84 30.23 -27.75
CA ALA A 19 7.48 31.36 -26.93
C ALA A 19 7.75 32.66 -27.70
N ALA A 20 6.70 33.42 -27.99
CA ALA A 20 6.79 34.86 -28.24
C ALA A 20 5.99 35.56 -27.15
N ALA A 21 6.71 36.24 -26.26
CA ALA A 21 6.14 37.11 -25.25
C ALA A 21 5.61 38.38 -25.92
N LEU A 22 4.32 38.70 -25.75
CA LEU A 22 3.84 40.08 -25.70
C LEU A 22 2.44 40.13 -25.05
N HIS A 23 2.41 40.67 -23.83
CA HIS A 23 1.33 41.36 -23.10
C HIS A 23 -0.14 41.18 -23.52
N ALA A 24 -0.92 40.53 -22.64
CA ALA A 24 -2.10 41.12 -22.02
C ALA A 24 -2.46 40.36 -20.73
N GLN A 25 -2.45 41.07 -19.61
CA GLN A 25 -2.79 40.55 -18.30
C GLN A 25 -4.29 40.29 -18.21
N THR A 26 -4.73 39.03 -18.34
CA THR A 26 -6.00 38.59 -17.76
C THR A 26 -5.80 37.19 -17.17
N ARG A 27 -5.40 37.13 -15.90
CA ARG A 27 -5.46 35.88 -15.13
C ARG A 27 -6.92 35.42 -15.10
N PRO A 28 -7.25 34.17 -15.47
CA PRO A 28 -8.56 33.62 -15.13
C PRO A 28 -8.60 33.55 -13.60
N VAL A 29 -9.41 34.40 -13.00
CA VAL A 29 -9.76 34.28 -11.59
C VAL A 29 -10.58 33.00 -11.50
N ALA A 30 -9.93 31.91 -11.08
CA ALA A 30 -10.64 30.75 -10.59
C ALA A 30 -11.61 31.25 -9.50
N PRO A 31 -12.90 30.85 -9.52
CA PRO A 31 -13.81 31.26 -8.47
C PRO A 31 -13.18 30.86 -7.14
N ARG A 32 -12.84 31.88 -6.32
CA ARG A 32 -12.52 31.67 -4.91
C ARG A 32 -13.65 30.81 -4.37
N PRO A 33 -13.39 29.65 -3.74
CA PRO A 33 -14.41 29.04 -2.94
C PRO A 33 -14.84 30.14 -1.97
N THR A 34 -16.09 30.58 -2.10
CA THR A 34 -16.70 31.43 -1.10
C THR A 34 -16.39 30.75 0.22
N ALA A 35 -15.80 31.50 1.15
CA ALA A 35 -15.64 31.09 2.52
C ALA A 35 -17.06 30.90 3.09
N GLY A 36 -17.69 29.80 2.72
CA GLY A 36 -18.82 29.23 3.43
C GLY A 36 -18.28 29.02 4.83
N ALA A 37 -18.89 29.72 5.77
CA ALA A 37 -18.60 29.63 7.18
C ALA A 37 -18.21 28.18 7.51
N SER A 38 -17.00 28.00 8.05
CA SER A 38 -16.66 26.73 8.70
C SER A 38 -17.86 26.37 9.57
N PRO A 39 -18.43 25.16 9.45
CA PRO A 39 -19.47 24.76 10.39
C PRO A 39 -18.85 24.92 11.76
N GLN A 40 -19.34 25.91 12.49
CA GLN A 40 -18.90 26.24 13.83
C GLN A 40 -19.24 25.04 14.69
N ARG A 41 -18.25 24.16 14.81
CA ARG A 41 -17.99 23.20 15.87
C ARG A 41 -19.14 23.00 16.86
N GLU A 42 -20.11 22.17 16.50
CA GLU A 42 -21.00 21.50 17.46
C GLU A 42 -20.31 20.24 18.04
N THR A 43 -18.97 20.18 18.02
CA THR A 43 -18.16 19.00 18.33
C THR A 43 -17.35 19.12 19.62
N ALA A 44 -17.89 19.84 20.61
CA ALA A 44 -17.51 19.66 22.01
C ALA A 44 -18.78 19.36 22.81
N SER A 45 -18.90 18.15 23.35
CA SER A 45 -19.94 17.68 24.28
C SER A 45 -21.24 17.04 23.73
N ALA A 46 -21.39 16.78 22.42
CA ALA A 46 -22.60 16.11 21.94
C ALA A 46 -22.66 14.63 22.40
N THR A 47 -23.37 14.37 23.48
CA THR A 47 -23.73 13.01 23.91
C THR A 47 -24.93 12.57 23.09
N PHE A 48 -24.89 11.36 22.52
CA PHE A 48 -26.01 10.79 21.78
C PHE A 48 -26.18 9.30 22.08
N ALA A 49 -27.39 8.80 21.88
CA ALA A 49 -27.73 7.39 22.03
C ALA A 49 -28.37 6.85 20.75
N LEU A 50 -27.85 5.72 20.24
CA LEU A 50 -28.49 4.93 19.20
C LEU A 50 -29.37 3.88 19.87
N THR A 51 -30.69 3.98 19.76
CA THR A 51 -31.63 3.05 20.41
C THR A 51 -32.19 2.03 19.43
N HIS A 52 -32.49 0.83 19.93
CA HIS A 52 -33.03 -0.29 19.16
C HIS A 52 -32.13 -0.73 17.99
N VAL A 53 -30.81 -0.58 18.13
CA VAL A 53 -29.84 -0.93 17.09
C VAL A 53 -29.39 -2.38 17.23
N SER A 54 -29.14 -3.06 16.12
CA SER A 54 -28.41 -4.33 16.16
C SER A 54 -26.91 -4.06 16.17
N VAL A 55 -26.15 -4.65 17.10
CA VAL A 55 -24.70 -4.44 17.22
C VAL A 55 -23.99 -5.71 16.81
N VAL A 56 -23.01 -5.57 15.91
CA VAL A 56 -22.12 -6.68 15.53
C VAL A 56 -20.96 -6.75 16.52
N ASP A 57 -20.91 -7.84 17.27
CA ASP A 57 -19.73 -8.24 18.03
C ASP A 57 -18.79 -9.01 17.09
N VAL A 58 -17.76 -8.33 16.62
CA VAL A 58 -16.77 -8.89 15.68
C VAL A 58 -15.85 -9.92 16.34
N GLU A 59 -15.70 -9.89 17.67
CA GLU A 59 -14.86 -10.85 18.39
C GLU A 59 -15.59 -12.18 18.55
N ARG A 60 -16.89 -12.14 18.85
CA ARG A 60 -17.73 -13.34 19.01
C ARG A 60 -18.38 -13.80 17.72
N GLY A 61 -18.35 -12.99 16.66
CA GLY A 61 -19.03 -13.27 15.39
C GLY A 61 -20.56 -13.30 15.54
N GLN A 62 -21.11 -12.53 16.47
CA GLN A 62 -22.53 -12.54 16.83
C GLN A 62 -23.16 -11.17 16.58
N VAL A 63 -24.48 -11.17 16.35
CA VAL A 63 -25.27 -9.94 16.28
C VAL A 63 -26.20 -9.90 17.48
N SER A 64 -26.04 -8.87 18.31
CA SER A 64 -26.96 -8.62 19.42
C SER A 64 -28.03 -7.62 18.98
N HIS A 65 -29.29 -7.98 19.13
CA HIS A 65 -30.42 -7.17 18.67
C HIS A 65 -30.97 -6.25 19.77
N ASP A 66 -31.68 -5.20 19.34
CA ASP A 66 -32.41 -4.27 20.22
C ASP A 66 -31.54 -3.62 21.32
N ASN A 67 -30.30 -3.26 20.99
CA ASN A 67 -29.40 -2.60 21.90
C ASN A 67 -29.59 -1.09 21.91
N THR A 68 -29.13 -0.47 23.00
CA THR A 68 -28.81 0.95 23.08
C THR A 68 -27.29 1.13 23.13
N VAL A 69 -26.77 2.02 22.28
CA VAL A 69 -25.36 2.43 22.28
C VAL A 69 -25.26 3.90 22.63
N VAL A 70 -24.62 4.22 23.74
CA VAL A 70 -24.44 5.59 24.24
C VAL A 70 -23.03 6.05 23.92
N VAL A 71 -22.91 7.19 23.26
CA VAL A 71 -21.64 7.84 22.94
C VAL A 71 -21.59 9.17 23.68
N SER A 72 -20.51 9.39 24.44
CA SER A 72 -20.24 10.65 25.12
C SER A 72 -18.92 11.22 24.63
N GLY A 73 -18.98 12.41 24.02
CA GLY A 73 -17.83 13.01 23.35
C GLY A 73 -17.30 12.09 22.24
N ASN A 74 -16.07 11.60 22.41
CA ASN A 74 -15.38 10.73 21.46
C ASN A 74 -15.29 9.25 21.92
N ARG A 75 -16.05 8.85 22.94
CA ARG A 75 -16.01 7.50 23.52
C ARG A 75 -17.39 6.86 23.62
N ILE A 76 -17.42 5.55 23.45
CA ILE A 76 -18.60 4.72 23.76
C ILE A 76 -18.68 4.63 25.30
N ALA A 77 -19.77 5.12 25.86
CA ALA A 77 -20.03 5.14 27.30
C ALA A 77 -20.83 3.91 27.77
N GLY A 78 -21.57 3.25 26.86
CA GLY A 78 -22.31 2.03 27.18
C GLY A 78 -22.90 1.37 25.95
N VAL A 79 -22.99 0.04 26.00
CA VAL A 79 -23.62 -0.81 24.98
C VAL A 79 -24.46 -1.85 25.70
N GLY A 80 -25.72 -2.02 25.31
CA GLY A 80 -26.58 -3.07 25.86
C GLY A 80 -28.06 -2.72 25.76
N PRO A 81 -28.96 -3.70 26.02
CA PRO A 81 -30.41 -3.47 26.01
C PRO A 81 -30.84 -2.44 27.07
N ASN A 82 -30.12 -2.40 28.20
CA ASN A 82 -30.40 -1.52 29.35
C ASN A 82 -29.37 -0.38 29.51
N ALA A 83 -28.63 -0.03 28.44
CA ALA A 83 -27.62 1.03 28.55
C ALA A 83 -28.29 2.36 28.96
N ARG A 84 -27.79 2.96 30.05
CA ARG A 84 -28.38 4.17 30.62
C ARG A 84 -28.15 5.36 29.70
N ILE A 85 -29.24 5.91 29.16
CA ILE A 85 -29.21 7.12 28.33
C ILE A 85 -29.17 8.35 29.25
N PRO A 86 -28.13 9.21 29.18
CA PRO A 86 -28.11 10.47 29.91
C PRO A 86 -29.26 11.39 29.46
N THR A 87 -29.86 12.15 30.37
CA THR A 87 -31.02 13.01 30.06
C THR A 87 -30.74 14.03 28.95
N ALA A 88 -29.50 14.55 28.88
CA ALA A 88 -29.09 15.51 27.86
C ALA A 88 -28.68 14.86 26.52
N ALA A 89 -28.76 13.53 26.39
CA ALA A 89 -28.31 12.82 25.20
C ALA A 89 -29.33 12.94 24.06
N ARG A 90 -28.85 13.29 22.87
CA ARG A 90 -29.66 13.22 21.65
C ARG A 90 -29.96 11.76 21.32
N THR A 91 -31.24 11.39 21.32
CA THR A 91 -31.64 10.00 21.01
C THR A 91 -31.92 9.84 19.51
N ILE A 92 -31.36 8.79 18.91
CA ILE A 92 -31.50 8.44 17.50
C ILE A 92 -32.07 7.02 17.43
N LYS A 93 -33.29 6.88 16.89
CA LYS A 93 -33.91 5.57 16.67
C LYS A 93 -33.22 4.85 15.51
N ALA A 94 -32.64 3.70 15.77
CA ALA A 94 -31.85 2.91 14.83
C ALA A 94 -32.44 1.51 14.61
N ARG A 95 -33.75 1.33 14.82
CA ARG A 95 -34.47 0.10 14.51
C ARG A 95 -34.27 -0.29 13.04
N GLY A 96 -33.96 -1.55 12.79
CA GLY A 96 -33.65 -2.07 11.45
C GLY A 96 -32.27 -1.66 10.92
N ARG A 97 -31.46 -0.92 11.70
CA ARG A 97 -30.06 -0.63 11.38
C ARG A 97 -29.14 -1.61 12.11
N VAL A 98 -27.97 -1.82 11.52
CA VAL A 98 -26.88 -2.60 12.10
C VAL A 98 -25.69 -1.65 12.33
N LEU A 99 -25.12 -1.70 13.52
CA LEU A 99 -23.93 -0.97 13.91
C LEU A 99 -22.73 -1.91 13.90
N ILE A 100 -21.68 -1.51 13.19
CA ILE A 100 -20.38 -2.18 13.15
C ILE A 100 -19.30 -1.26 13.71
N PRO A 101 -18.18 -1.79 14.22
CA PRO A 101 -16.99 -0.99 14.48
C PRO A 101 -16.53 -0.28 13.19
N GLY A 102 -15.93 0.91 13.35
CA GLY A 102 -15.32 1.62 12.23
C GLY A 102 -14.19 0.79 11.61
N LEU A 103 -14.12 0.75 10.28
CA LEU A 103 -13.18 -0.12 9.57
C LEU A 103 -11.76 0.43 9.64
N TRP A 104 -10.80 -0.49 9.53
CA TRP A 104 -9.37 -0.19 9.39
C TRP A 104 -8.83 -0.72 8.06
N ASP A 105 -8.13 0.13 7.31
CA ASP A 105 -7.26 -0.32 6.21
C ASP A 105 -5.84 -0.52 6.73
N MET A 106 -5.41 -1.78 6.82
CA MET A 106 -4.15 -2.16 7.44
C MET A 106 -2.92 -2.01 6.53
N GLN A 107 -3.11 -1.71 5.24
CA GLN A 107 -2.03 -1.40 4.32
C GLN A 107 -2.53 -0.33 3.34
N SER A 108 -2.47 0.92 3.75
CA SER A 108 -2.90 2.07 2.96
C SER A 108 -1.70 2.88 2.46
N HIS A 109 -1.85 3.63 1.37
CA HIS A 109 -0.85 4.62 0.92
C HIS A 109 -1.53 5.99 0.81
N SER A 110 -2.09 6.43 1.94
CA SER A 110 -2.98 7.58 2.04
C SER A 110 -2.24 8.87 2.37
N LEU A 111 -1.15 8.83 3.14
CA LEU A 111 -0.55 10.05 3.70
C LEU A 111 0.04 10.99 2.64
N ASP A 112 0.66 10.44 1.60
CA ASP A 112 1.19 11.24 0.48
C ASP A 112 0.07 11.84 -0.41
N ARG A 113 -1.20 11.52 -0.11
CA ARG A 113 -2.39 11.85 -0.91
C ARG A 113 -3.59 12.18 -0.01
N TRP A 114 -3.31 12.78 1.14
CA TRP A 114 -4.24 12.87 2.26
C TRP A 114 -5.56 13.51 1.88
N GLU A 115 -5.53 14.59 1.09
CA GLU A 115 -6.67 15.47 0.82
C GLU A 115 -7.86 14.74 0.17
N TRP A 116 -7.59 13.76 -0.70
CA TRP A 116 -8.65 12.99 -1.35
C TRP A 116 -8.80 11.58 -0.78
N SER A 117 -7.70 10.94 -0.36
CA SER A 117 -7.74 9.58 0.20
C SER A 117 -8.47 9.54 1.55
N SER A 118 -8.26 10.53 2.42
CA SER A 118 -8.92 10.61 3.73
C SER A 118 -10.44 10.68 3.60
N LEU A 119 -10.95 11.48 2.65
CA LEU A 119 -12.38 11.61 2.37
C LEU A 119 -12.97 10.30 1.85
N LEU A 120 -12.29 9.63 0.93
CA LEU A 120 -12.74 8.34 0.41
C LEU A 120 -12.71 7.24 1.47
N ASN A 121 -11.70 7.23 2.34
CA ASN A 121 -11.63 6.31 3.47
C ASN A 121 -12.88 6.47 4.34
N VAL A 122 -13.17 7.69 4.80
CA VAL A 122 -14.34 7.94 5.67
C VAL A 122 -15.65 7.66 4.95
N ALA A 123 -15.77 8.02 3.65
CA ALA A 123 -16.96 7.73 2.85
C ALA A 123 -17.23 6.22 2.70
N ASN A 124 -16.20 5.38 2.83
CA ASN A 124 -16.30 3.92 2.81
C ASN A 124 -16.20 3.32 4.24
N ALA A 125 -16.53 4.10 5.27
CA ALA A 125 -16.52 3.70 6.69
C ALA A 125 -15.14 3.28 7.24
N VAL A 126 -14.05 3.57 6.53
CA VAL A 126 -12.68 3.42 7.01
C VAL A 126 -12.34 4.61 7.89
N THR A 127 -12.29 4.35 9.20
CA THR A 127 -12.05 5.37 10.24
C THR A 127 -10.66 5.27 10.85
N GLY A 128 -9.91 4.22 10.49
CA GLY A 128 -8.51 4.03 10.82
C GLY A 128 -7.71 3.57 9.60
N VAL A 129 -6.49 4.04 9.44
CA VAL A 129 -5.58 3.57 8.38
C VAL A 129 -4.19 3.31 8.93
N ARG A 130 -3.50 2.33 8.37
CA ARG A 130 -2.08 2.11 8.60
C ARG A 130 -1.33 2.40 7.32
N ASP A 131 -0.46 3.41 7.34
CA ASP A 131 0.36 3.80 6.19
C ASP A 131 1.79 3.26 6.34
N PRO A 132 2.16 2.22 5.58
CA PRO A 132 3.41 1.52 5.77
C PRO A 132 4.44 1.98 4.73
N ALA A 133 4.31 3.16 4.11
CA ALA A 133 5.30 3.61 3.13
C ALA A 133 5.35 5.12 2.86
N ALA A 134 4.75 5.95 3.72
CA ALA A 134 4.71 7.39 3.52
C ALA A 134 6.11 7.98 3.25
N VAL A 135 6.26 8.71 2.15
CA VAL A 135 7.55 9.31 1.76
C VAL A 135 7.76 10.71 2.32
N LYS A 136 6.72 11.29 2.94
CA LYS A 136 6.78 12.55 3.68
C LYS A 136 7.89 12.57 4.75
N PRO A 137 8.46 13.75 5.03
CA PRO A 137 9.29 13.95 6.22
C PRO A 137 8.56 13.53 7.49
N VAL A 138 9.27 12.91 8.44
CA VAL A 138 8.65 12.35 9.65
C VAL A 138 7.92 13.41 10.47
N HIS A 139 8.47 14.63 10.58
CA HIS A 139 7.81 15.73 11.29
C HIS A 139 6.46 16.13 10.68
N GLU A 140 6.28 16.02 9.35
CA GLU A 140 4.99 16.24 8.70
C GLU A 140 3.99 15.13 9.02
N ILE A 141 4.46 13.87 9.06
CA ILE A 141 3.64 12.71 9.42
C ILE A 141 3.09 12.89 10.85
N VAL A 142 3.98 13.23 11.80
CA VAL A 142 3.61 13.47 13.20
C VAL A 142 2.67 14.66 13.33
N ALA A 143 2.98 15.79 12.69
CA ALA A 143 2.11 16.97 12.74
C ALA A 143 0.70 16.69 12.19
N LEU A 144 0.60 15.91 11.11
CA LEU A 144 -0.68 15.49 10.55
C LEU A 144 -1.45 14.57 11.52
N ARG A 145 -0.77 13.59 12.14
CA ARG A 145 -1.38 12.66 13.11
C ARG A 145 -1.98 13.42 14.27
N ASP A 146 -1.17 14.28 14.86
CA ASP A 146 -1.53 15.17 15.96
C ASP A 146 -2.73 16.06 15.62
N SER A 147 -2.77 16.62 14.41
CA SER A 147 -3.88 17.44 13.94
C SER A 147 -5.17 16.63 13.78
N VAL A 148 -5.09 15.39 13.29
CA VAL A 148 -6.23 14.47 13.19
C VAL A 148 -6.74 14.07 14.58
N GLU A 149 -5.84 13.74 15.51
CA GLU A 149 -6.19 13.34 16.88
C GLU A 149 -6.87 14.48 17.66
N ARG A 150 -6.44 15.73 17.44
CA ARG A 150 -7.08 16.92 18.00
C ARG A 150 -8.37 17.33 17.28
N GLY A 151 -8.75 16.63 16.21
CA GLY A 151 -9.91 16.96 15.38
C GLY A 151 -9.79 18.30 14.65
N GLN A 152 -8.56 18.75 14.38
CA GLN A 152 -8.25 19.94 13.59
C GLN A 152 -8.22 19.61 12.09
N THR A 153 -7.82 18.39 11.74
CA THR A 153 -7.87 17.86 10.38
C THR A 153 -8.88 16.72 10.30
N PHE A 154 -9.80 16.79 9.34
CA PHE A 154 -10.75 15.71 9.07
C PHE A 154 -10.05 14.54 8.37
N GLY A 155 -10.35 13.32 8.79
CA GLY A 155 -9.86 12.09 8.17
C GLY A 155 -9.87 10.91 9.15
N PRO A 156 -9.48 9.70 8.69
CA PRO A 156 -9.33 8.55 9.57
C PRO A 156 -8.16 8.77 10.55
N ARG A 157 -8.22 8.17 11.73
CA ARG A 157 -7.02 8.05 12.58
C ARG A 157 -5.97 7.23 11.83
N PHE A 158 -4.69 7.44 12.11
CA PHE A 158 -3.68 6.66 11.43
C PHE A 158 -2.44 6.36 12.26
N VAL A 159 -1.74 5.32 11.82
CA VAL A 159 -0.38 4.96 12.25
C VAL A 159 0.52 4.84 11.02
N ALA A 160 1.79 5.22 11.13
CA ALA A 160 2.70 5.24 9.99
C ALA A 160 4.14 4.80 10.29
N SER A 161 4.79 4.21 9.27
CA SER A 161 6.22 3.83 9.34
C SER A 161 7.20 4.83 8.74
N GLY A 162 6.68 5.85 8.05
CA GLY A 162 7.48 6.65 7.13
C GLY A 162 8.11 5.80 6.02
N ARG A 163 9.28 6.24 5.54
CA ARG A 163 9.98 5.63 4.41
C ARG A 163 10.42 4.20 4.73
N ILE A 164 10.19 3.28 3.80
CA ILE A 164 10.57 1.87 3.95
C ILE A 164 12.11 1.71 4.05
N ILE A 165 12.57 0.80 4.90
CA ILE A 165 13.97 0.35 4.96
C ILE A 165 14.19 -0.84 4.02
N ASP A 166 15.25 -0.80 3.22
CA ASP A 166 15.65 -1.86 2.29
C ASP A 166 17.18 -2.06 2.34
N GLY A 167 17.69 -3.14 1.76
CA GLY A 167 19.13 -3.34 1.57
C GLY A 167 19.62 -2.75 0.24
N SER A 168 20.92 -2.55 0.11
CA SER A 168 21.55 -2.09 -1.14
C SER A 168 21.76 -3.24 -2.13
N PRO A 169 21.53 -3.00 -3.43
CA PRO A 169 20.89 -1.81 -3.99
C PRO A 169 19.40 -1.77 -3.62
N LYS A 170 18.88 -0.61 -3.20
CA LYS A 170 17.47 -0.47 -2.82
C LYS A 170 16.52 -0.72 -3.99
N SER A 171 15.37 -1.33 -3.69
CA SER A 171 14.34 -1.63 -4.70
C SER A 171 13.69 -0.38 -5.30
N ARG A 172 13.70 0.75 -4.58
CA ARG A 172 13.14 2.03 -5.04
C ARG A 172 13.96 3.21 -4.53
N GLY A 173 14.03 4.28 -5.32
CA GLY A 173 14.75 5.51 -4.97
C GLY A 173 14.28 6.13 -3.64
N THR A 174 12.98 6.03 -3.34
CA THR A 174 12.38 6.57 -2.12
C THR A 174 12.65 5.74 -0.86
N TYR A 175 13.28 4.57 -0.94
CA TYR A 175 13.60 3.76 0.25
C TYR A 175 14.91 4.21 0.91
N VAL A 176 15.06 3.86 2.18
CA VAL A 176 16.29 4.05 2.96
C VAL A 176 17.09 2.76 2.86
N ALA A 177 18.30 2.84 2.30
CA ALA A 177 19.19 1.69 2.16
C ALA A 177 20.08 1.57 3.41
N ILE A 178 20.09 0.38 4.03
CA ILE A 178 20.92 0.11 5.22
C ILE A 178 21.54 -1.29 5.10
N ASP A 179 22.87 -1.34 5.15
CA ASP A 179 23.66 -2.57 4.96
C ASP A 179 24.57 -2.89 6.15
N SER A 180 24.31 -2.29 7.31
CA SER A 180 25.09 -2.51 8.53
C SER A 180 24.19 -2.69 9.73
N PRO A 181 24.38 -3.74 10.55
CA PRO A 181 23.68 -3.91 11.82
C PRO A 181 23.80 -2.71 12.76
N HIS A 182 24.96 -2.05 12.78
CA HIS A 182 25.19 -0.85 13.59
C HIS A 182 24.34 0.33 13.10
N LEU A 183 24.35 0.60 11.79
CA LEU A 183 23.54 1.68 11.20
C LEU A 183 22.05 1.40 11.33
N MET A 184 21.63 0.13 11.23
CA MET A 184 20.24 -0.27 11.45
C MET A 184 19.77 0.09 12.85
N ARG A 185 20.54 -0.25 13.89
CA ARG A 185 20.20 0.12 15.27
C ARG A 185 20.06 1.64 15.44
N ALA A 186 20.98 2.41 14.88
CA ALA A 186 20.93 3.87 14.94
C ALA A 186 19.67 4.43 14.25
N GLU A 187 19.34 3.93 13.05
CA GLU A 187 18.14 4.33 12.31
C GLU A 187 16.86 4.04 13.11
N MET A 188 16.75 2.85 13.72
CA MET A 188 15.56 2.48 14.47
C MET A 188 15.34 3.36 15.71
N GLN A 189 16.42 3.64 16.44
CA GLN A 189 16.38 4.55 17.57
C GLN A 189 15.97 5.95 17.14
N GLN A 190 16.48 6.41 15.98
CA GLN A 190 16.10 7.71 15.44
C GLN A 190 14.62 7.77 15.09
N ARG A 191 14.12 6.77 14.36
CA ARG A 191 12.71 6.68 13.96
C ARG A 191 11.75 6.59 15.14
N GLN A 192 12.12 5.88 16.20
CA GLN A 192 11.34 5.86 17.44
C GLN A 192 11.31 7.23 18.10
N ARG A 193 12.48 7.90 18.24
CA ARG A 193 12.55 9.26 18.80
C ARG A 193 11.74 10.27 17.99
N ASP A 194 11.73 10.12 16.67
CA ASP A 194 10.95 10.97 15.76
C ASP A 194 9.45 10.67 15.80
N GLY A 195 9.02 9.65 16.57
CA GLY A 195 7.61 9.39 16.85
C GLY A 195 6.89 8.59 15.77
N LEU A 196 7.59 7.76 14.99
CA LEU A 196 6.96 6.78 14.09
C LEU A 196 6.31 5.63 14.87
N ASP A 197 5.19 5.12 14.37
CA ASP A 197 4.35 4.15 15.10
C ASP A 197 4.83 2.71 14.93
N PHE A 198 5.59 2.44 13.86
CA PHE A 198 6.19 1.14 13.55
C PHE A 198 7.31 1.29 12.52
N ILE A 199 8.08 0.23 12.30
CA ILE A 199 9.13 0.15 11.27
C ILE A 199 8.67 -0.79 10.16
N LYS A 200 8.95 -0.42 8.91
CA LYS A 200 8.74 -1.32 7.77
C LYS A 200 10.03 -1.74 7.11
N VAL A 201 10.23 -3.05 7.06
CA VAL A 201 11.31 -3.71 6.35
C VAL A 201 10.89 -4.21 4.95
N TYR A 202 11.85 -4.20 4.02
CA TYR A 202 11.70 -4.68 2.66
C TYR A 202 12.64 -5.83 2.31
N THR A 203 12.73 -6.15 1.02
CA THR A 203 13.08 -7.48 0.54
C THR A 203 14.58 -7.75 0.44
N ARG A 204 15.42 -6.71 0.41
CA ARG A 204 16.83 -6.82 0.01
C ARG A 204 17.82 -6.74 1.18
N LEU A 205 17.36 -6.67 2.43
CA LEU A 205 18.26 -6.69 3.58
C LEU A 205 19.02 -8.02 3.63
N SER A 206 20.28 -7.95 4.04
CA SER A 206 21.01 -9.13 4.47
C SER A 206 20.41 -9.67 5.78
N ARG A 207 20.68 -10.96 6.05
CA ARG A 207 20.11 -11.66 7.21
C ARG A 207 20.57 -11.03 8.53
N ASP A 208 21.84 -10.69 8.64
CA ASP A 208 22.44 -10.09 9.85
C ASP A 208 21.84 -8.71 10.15
N VAL A 209 21.61 -7.88 9.12
CA VAL A 209 20.96 -6.57 9.27
C VAL A 209 19.51 -6.73 9.73
N PHE A 210 18.76 -7.68 9.16
CA PHE A 210 17.40 -7.97 9.63
C PHE A 210 17.35 -8.49 11.06
N MET A 211 18.25 -9.40 11.44
CA MET A 211 18.25 -9.92 12.82
C MET A 211 18.58 -8.82 13.83
N ALA A 212 19.48 -7.89 13.48
CA ALA A 212 19.75 -6.70 14.28
C ALA A 212 18.54 -5.74 14.34
N GLU A 213 17.80 -5.60 13.24
CA GLU A 213 16.55 -4.84 13.19
C GLU A 213 15.50 -5.45 14.13
N ALA A 214 15.28 -6.75 14.07
CA ALA A 214 14.29 -7.45 14.88
C ALA A 214 14.63 -7.42 16.39
N GLU A 215 15.90 -7.60 16.73
CA GLU A 215 16.38 -7.47 18.11
C GLU A 215 16.14 -6.05 18.66
N GLU A 216 16.51 -5.04 17.88
CA GLU A 216 16.35 -3.65 18.30
C GLU A 216 14.88 -3.22 18.34
N ALA A 217 14.03 -3.71 17.43
CA ALA A 217 12.58 -3.50 17.47
C ALA A 217 12.01 -3.93 18.82
N ARG A 218 12.41 -5.12 19.27
CA ARG A 218 12.00 -5.70 20.56
C ARG A 218 12.52 -4.88 21.72
N ARG A 219 13.80 -4.46 21.69
CA ARG A 219 14.41 -3.64 22.74
C ARG A 219 13.71 -2.29 22.89
N LEU A 220 13.33 -1.68 21.78
CA LEU A 220 12.64 -0.38 21.74
C LEU A 220 11.13 -0.51 22.00
N GLY A 221 10.55 -1.70 21.85
CA GLY A 221 9.09 -1.89 21.90
C GLY A 221 8.36 -1.29 20.69
N ILE A 222 9.06 -1.04 19.59
CA ILE A 222 8.46 -0.54 18.34
C ILE A 222 8.10 -1.73 17.43
N PRO A 223 6.89 -1.81 16.86
CA PRO A 223 6.52 -2.91 15.98
C PRO A 223 7.37 -2.96 14.71
N LEU A 224 7.80 -4.16 14.32
CA LEU A 224 8.45 -4.44 13.04
C LEU A 224 7.47 -5.15 12.10
N ASP A 225 7.21 -4.56 10.94
CA ASP A 225 6.27 -5.07 9.95
C ASP A 225 6.88 -5.02 8.53
N GLY A 226 6.25 -5.63 7.53
CA GLY A 226 6.69 -5.50 6.13
C GLY A 226 6.71 -6.79 5.33
N HIS A 227 7.56 -6.83 4.29
CA HIS A 227 7.59 -7.96 3.34
C HIS A 227 8.43 -9.13 3.86
N GLY A 228 9.35 -8.87 4.78
CA GLY A 228 10.42 -9.79 5.12
C GLY A 228 11.50 -9.81 4.03
N PRO A 229 12.79 -9.87 4.40
CA PRO A 229 13.86 -10.05 3.43
C PRO A 229 13.83 -11.42 2.74
N LEU A 230 14.33 -11.51 1.51
CA LEU A 230 14.47 -12.82 0.83
C LEU A 230 15.51 -13.74 1.50
N THR A 231 16.34 -13.18 2.37
CA THR A 231 17.37 -13.87 3.16
C THR A 231 16.82 -14.49 4.46
N VAL A 232 15.56 -14.23 4.81
CA VAL A 232 14.90 -14.72 6.03
C VAL A 232 13.52 -15.28 5.72
N THR A 233 13.24 -16.51 6.16
CA THR A 233 11.93 -17.14 5.97
C THR A 233 10.83 -16.40 6.72
N ALA A 234 9.56 -16.53 6.29
CA ALA A 234 8.45 -15.92 7.03
C ALA A 234 8.33 -16.50 8.45
N ALA A 235 8.67 -17.79 8.62
CA ALA A 235 8.76 -18.44 9.91
C ALA A 235 9.84 -17.80 10.80
N GLU A 236 11.07 -17.65 10.29
CA GLU A 236 12.16 -17.00 11.03
C GLU A 236 11.86 -15.54 11.35
N ALA A 237 11.23 -14.80 10.43
CA ALA A 237 10.83 -13.42 10.68
C ALA A 237 9.78 -13.35 11.81
N SER A 238 8.82 -14.27 11.82
CA SER A 238 7.85 -14.40 12.92
C SER A 238 8.53 -14.75 14.24
N ASP A 239 9.45 -15.72 14.24
CA ASP A 239 10.22 -16.13 15.43
C ASP A 239 11.10 -14.99 15.96
N ALA A 240 11.59 -14.11 15.08
CA ALA A 240 12.35 -12.92 15.46
C ALA A 240 11.47 -11.81 16.07
N GLY A 241 10.15 -11.93 16.01
CA GLY A 241 9.18 -10.99 16.58
C GLY A 241 8.56 -10.02 15.59
N MET A 242 8.66 -10.27 14.28
CA MET A 242 7.97 -9.47 13.27
C MET A 242 6.45 -9.59 13.47
N ARG A 243 5.79 -8.44 13.66
CA ARG A 243 4.38 -8.38 14.08
C ARG A 243 3.44 -8.53 12.90
N ARG A 244 3.82 -8.06 11.70
CA ARG A 244 2.99 -8.22 10.49
C ARG A 244 3.80 -8.57 9.25
N ILE A 245 3.29 -9.55 8.50
CA ILE A 245 3.79 -9.91 7.18
C ILE A 245 2.80 -9.44 6.14
N GLU A 246 3.29 -8.62 5.20
CA GLU A 246 2.51 -7.97 4.17
C GLU A 246 2.61 -8.72 2.84
N GLN A 247 1.55 -8.61 2.04
CA GLN A 247 1.46 -9.05 0.64
C GLN A 247 1.52 -10.56 0.43
N SER A 248 0.40 -11.11 -0.04
CA SER A 248 0.21 -12.56 -0.19
C SER A 248 1.14 -13.25 -1.17
N TYR A 249 1.69 -12.54 -2.15
CA TYR A 249 2.56 -13.15 -3.15
C TYR A 249 3.89 -13.63 -2.56
N ARG A 250 4.37 -13.04 -1.45
CA ARG A 250 5.60 -13.49 -0.77
C ARG A 250 5.33 -14.54 0.30
N HIS A 251 4.26 -14.37 1.07
CA HIS A 251 3.84 -15.36 2.07
C HIS A 251 3.50 -16.72 1.43
N ARG A 252 2.93 -16.75 0.21
CA ARG A 252 2.69 -17.99 -0.55
C ARG A 252 3.97 -18.80 -0.80
N MET A 253 5.10 -18.13 -1.02
CA MET A 253 6.39 -18.82 -1.18
C MET A 253 6.75 -19.61 0.08
N SER A 254 6.40 -19.08 1.25
CA SER A 254 6.61 -19.77 2.53
C SER A 254 5.64 -20.92 2.79
N CYS A 255 4.55 -21.03 2.04
CA CYS A 255 3.68 -22.20 2.01
C CYS A 255 4.09 -23.25 0.96
N ALA A 256 5.08 -22.97 0.11
CA ALA A 256 5.54 -23.90 -0.91
C ALA A 256 6.65 -24.84 -0.40
N THR A 257 6.65 -26.10 -0.85
CA THR A 257 7.74 -27.05 -0.54
C THR A 257 9.05 -26.64 -1.21
N ALA A 258 9.00 -25.94 -2.34
CA ALA A 258 10.16 -25.39 -3.04
C ALA A 258 10.60 -23.99 -2.54
N GLU A 259 10.28 -23.60 -1.30
CA GLU A 259 10.59 -22.25 -0.78
C GLU A 259 12.06 -21.83 -0.97
N ASP A 260 13.01 -22.74 -0.70
CA ASP A 260 14.44 -22.42 -0.81
C ASP A 260 14.88 -22.15 -2.25
N GLU A 261 14.33 -22.91 -3.20
CA GLU A 261 14.55 -22.71 -4.63
C GLU A 261 13.96 -21.39 -5.09
N ILE A 262 12.70 -21.11 -4.72
CA ILE A 262 12.01 -19.85 -5.03
C ILE A 262 12.82 -18.65 -4.49
N ARG A 263 13.28 -18.72 -3.23
CA ARG A 263 14.07 -17.64 -2.63
C ARG A 263 15.43 -17.47 -3.29
N ARG A 264 16.08 -18.56 -3.71
CA ARG A 264 17.34 -18.53 -4.45
C ARG A 264 17.15 -17.83 -5.79
N LEU A 265 16.17 -18.25 -6.59
CA LEU A 265 15.80 -17.63 -7.86
C LEU A 265 15.58 -16.12 -7.70
N LEU A 266 14.80 -15.71 -6.69
CA LEU A 266 14.52 -14.29 -6.45
C LEU A 266 15.75 -13.46 -6.03
N ARG A 267 16.71 -14.05 -5.31
CA ARG A 267 17.97 -13.37 -4.96
C ARG A 267 18.91 -13.27 -6.16
N ASP A 268 19.00 -14.34 -6.95
CA ASP A 268 19.80 -14.35 -8.18
C ASP A 268 19.27 -13.27 -9.14
N LEU A 269 17.95 -13.10 -9.22
CA LEU A 269 17.33 -12.03 -10.01
C LEU A 269 17.67 -10.62 -9.54
N ILE A 270 17.71 -10.37 -8.23
CA ILE A 270 18.11 -9.05 -7.72
C ILE A 270 19.56 -8.77 -8.13
N THR A 271 20.42 -9.78 -8.04
CA THR A 271 21.83 -9.68 -8.41
C THR A 271 21.98 -9.39 -9.91
N ILE A 272 21.30 -10.17 -10.76
CA ILE A 272 21.35 -10.01 -12.22
C ILE A 272 20.68 -8.70 -12.67
N GLY A 273 19.52 -8.35 -12.10
CA GLY A 273 18.80 -7.13 -12.43
C GLY A 273 19.56 -5.86 -12.02
N ALA A 274 20.33 -5.91 -10.93
CA ALA A 274 21.23 -4.83 -10.55
C ALA A 274 22.41 -4.66 -11.52
N LEU A 275 22.81 -5.71 -12.24
CA LEU A 275 23.91 -5.69 -13.20
C LEU A 275 23.48 -5.26 -14.61
N LEU A 276 22.23 -5.51 -15.01
CA LEU A 276 21.81 -5.40 -16.41
C LEU A 276 20.88 -4.23 -16.75
N ASP A 277 20.36 -3.49 -15.76
CA ASP A 277 19.33 -2.42 -15.95
C ASP A 277 18.16 -2.88 -16.86
N ASP A 278 17.81 -4.16 -16.77
CA ASP A 278 17.01 -4.86 -17.78
C ASP A 278 15.59 -5.17 -17.28
N HIS A 279 14.60 -4.78 -18.07
CA HIS A 279 13.17 -4.99 -17.85
C HIS A 279 12.70 -6.44 -18.00
N ARG A 280 13.60 -7.41 -18.23
CA ARG A 280 13.32 -8.86 -18.10
C ARG A 280 12.92 -9.30 -16.68
N TYR A 281 12.88 -8.37 -15.74
CA TYR A 281 12.38 -8.46 -14.36
C TYR A 281 11.03 -9.20 -14.21
N THR A 282 10.16 -9.19 -15.21
CA THR A 282 8.81 -9.78 -15.14
C THR A 282 8.82 -11.31 -15.25
N SER A 283 9.56 -11.89 -16.20
CA SER A 283 9.39 -13.31 -16.53
C SER A 283 9.87 -14.27 -15.44
N THR A 284 10.94 -13.93 -14.69
CA THR A 284 11.46 -14.83 -13.65
C THR A 284 10.82 -14.62 -12.27
N GLU A 285 10.32 -13.42 -11.94
CA GLU A 285 9.37 -13.28 -10.83
C GLU A 285 8.13 -14.13 -11.10
N ASP A 286 7.62 -14.12 -12.33
CA ASP A 286 6.49 -14.95 -12.76
C ASP A 286 6.79 -16.46 -12.61
N TRP A 287 8.02 -16.90 -12.92
CA TRP A 287 8.44 -18.28 -12.66
C TRP A 287 8.47 -18.63 -11.16
N ALA A 288 9.03 -17.76 -10.32
CA ALA A 288 9.02 -17.93 -8.87
C ALA A 288 7.58 -18.03 -8.33
N PHE A 289 6.65 -17.26 -8.91
CA PHE A 289 5.22 -17.35 -8.59
C PHE A 289 4.58 -18.67 -9.01
N VAL A 290 4.82 -19.10 -10.25
CA VAL A 290 4.30 -20.37 -10.75
C VAL A 290 4.84 -21.54 -9.93
N LEU A 291 6.13 -21.53 -9.60
CA LEU A 291 6.75 -22.55 -8.75
C LEU A 291 6.11 -22.57 -7.36
N GLY A 292 5.87 -21.40 -6.75
CA GLY A 292 5.18 -21.30 -5.47
C GLY A 292 3.75 -21.85 -5.47
N LEU A 293 3.05 -21.75 -6.60
CA LEU A 293 1.70 -22.31 -6.74
C LEU A 293 1.74 -23.82 -7.00
N ASN A 294 2.60 -24.26 -7.90
CA ASN A 294 2.73 -25.69 -8.26
C ASN A 294 3.26 -26.53 -7.10
N THR A 295 3.97 -25.92 -6.16
CA THR A 295 4.56 -26.61 -4.99
C THR A 295 3.89 -26.22 -3.68
N TYR A 296 2.71 -25.61 -3.73
CA TYR A 296 1.96 -25.23 -2.54
C TYR A 296 1.66 -26.47 -1.66
N SER A 297 1.96 -26.37 -0.38
CA SER A 297 1.66 -27.40 0.61
C SER A 297 0.68 -26.87 1.66
N PRO A 298 -0.57 -27.38 1.70
CA PRO A 298 -1.52 -27.03 2.75
C PRO A 298 -0.97 -27.27 4.16
N GLU A 299 -0.22 -28.36 4.34
CA GLU A 299 0.37 -28.72 5.63
C GLU A 299 1.46 -27.74 6.06
N LYS A 300 2.38 -27.36 5.15
CA LYS A 300 3.38 -26.34 5.46
C LYS A 300 2.73 -24.99 5.79
N CYS A 301 1.68 -24.64 5.06
CA CYS A 301 0.94 -23.40 5.28
C CYS A 301 0.21 -23.41 6.64
N ARG A 302 -0.37 -24.55 7.03
CA ARG A 302 -0.96 -24.74 8.37
C ARG A 302 0.08 -24.56 9.47
N GLN A 303 1.24 -25.21 9.35
CA GLN A 303 2.33 -25.09 10.32
C GLN A 303 2.86 -23.65 10.45
N LEU A 304 2.95 -22.93 9.33
CA LEU A 304 3.31 -21.52 9.32
C LEU A 304 2.27 -20.67 10.06
N GLY A 305 0.99 -20.91 9.80
CA GLY A 305 -0.10 -20.20 10.47
C GLY A 305 -0.17 -20.45 11.97
N GLU A 306 0.06 -21.70 12.40
CA GLU A 306 0.18 -22.02 13.83
C GLU A 306 1.36 -21.31 14.47
N ARG A 307 2.48 -21.17 13.75
CA ARG A 307 3.64 -20.41 14.23
C ARG A 307 3.32 -18.92 14.35
N PHE A 308 2.64 -18.34 13.37
CA PHE A 308 2.18 -16.96 13.44
C PHE A 308 1.25 -16.72 14.62
N ALA A 309 0.27 -17.62 14.83
CA ALA A 309 -0.65 -17.54 15.96
C ALA A 309 0.10 -17.59 17.30
N ARG A 310 1.06 -18.52 17.46
CA ARG A 310 1.90 -18.60 18.68
C ARG A 310 2.71 -17.34 18.93
N ASN A 311 3.27 -16.75 17.89
CA ASN A 311 4.14 -15.57 17.99
C ASN A 311 3.37 -14.24 17.98
N GLY A 312 2.05 -14.27 17.77
CA GLY A 312 1.23 -13.07 17.61
C GLY A 312 1.47 -12.31 16.29
N THR A 313 2.09 -12.97 15.30
CA THR A 313 2.29 -12.41 13.95
C THR A 313 0.96 -12.40 13.20
N ARG A 314 0.66 -11.29 12.53
CA ARG A 314 -0.54 -11.13 11.70
C ARG A 314 -0.17 -11.09 10.23
N PHE A 315 -1.09 -11.53 9.39
CA PHE A 315 -0.88 -11.56 7.96
C PHE A 315 -1.85 -10.61 7.24
N VAL A 316 -1.29 -9.76 6.37
CA VAL A 316 -2.04 -8.77 5.59
C VAL A 316 -1.93 -9.13 4.10
N PRO A 317 -2.86 -9.93 3.54
CA PRO A 317 -2.69 -10.54 2.22
C PRO A 317 -2.80 -9.56 1.03
N THR A 318 -3.41 -8.39 1.23
CA THR A 318 -3.68 -7.36 0.20
C THR A 318 -4.24 -7.92 -1.11
N LEU A 319 -5.23 -8.83 -1.03
CA LEU A 319 -5.76 -9.55 -2.20
C LEU A 319 -6.32 -8.63 -3.30
N VAL A 320 -6.83 -7.45 -2.93
CA VAL A 320 -7.38 -6.46 -3.87
C VAL A 320 -6.27 -5.85 -4.74
N GLU A 321 -5.10 -5.57 -4.18
CA GLU A 321 -3.94 -5.12 -4.94
C GLU A 321 -3.48 -6.21 -5.90
N MET A 322 -3.40 -7.45 -5.42
CA MET A 322 -3.04 -8.60 -6.22
C MET A 322 -4.01 -8.78 -7.40
N GLN A 323 -5.32 -8.72 -7.16
CA GLN A 323 -6.32 -8.79 -8.23
C GLN A 323 -6.14 -7.66 -9.25
N THR A 324 -5.85 -6.44 -8.78
CA THR A 324 -5.66 -5.28 -9.66
C THR A 324 -4.40 -5.42 -10.50
N ARG A 325 -3.32 -5.94 -9.93
CA ARG A 325 -2.07 -6.25 -10.63
C ARG A 325 -2.32 -7.23 -11.78
N PHE A 326 -3.01 -8.34 -11.54
CA PHE A 326 -3.28 -9.33 -12.58
C PHE A 326 -4.20 -8.83 -13.68
N VAL A 327 -5.26 -8.08 -13.34
CA VAL A 327 -6.12 -7.48 -14.37
C VAL A 327 -5.31 -6.52 -15.26
N SER A 328 -4.33 -5.81 -14.70
CA SER A 328 -3.45 -4.94 -15.50
C SER A 328 -2.41 -5.67 -16.36
N GLU A 329 -2.23 -6.98 -16.17
CA GLU A 329 -1.31 -7.82 -16.95
C GLU A 329 -1.99 -8.43 -18.19
N ASP A 330 -3.33 -8.44 -18.24
CA ASP A 330 -4.10 -8.74 -19.46
C ASP A 330 -4.92 -7.52 -19.91
N PRO A 331 -4.26 -6.53 -20.55
CA PRO A 331 -4.89 -5.27 -20.87
C PRO A 331 -5.84 -5.31 -22.08
N LEU A 332 -5.88 -6.43 -22.80
CA LEU A 332 -6.86 -6.68 -23.86
C LEU A 332 -8.02 -7.54 -23.36
N GLY A 333 -7.96 -7.99 -22.10
CA GLY A 333 -8.98 -8.79 -21.47
C GLY A 333 -10.24 -7.99 -21.12
N PRO A 334 -11.42 -8.63 -21.12
CA PRO A 334 -12.70 -7.98 -20.84
C PRO A 334 -12.77 -7.39 -19.42
N GLU A 335 -12.07 -7.99 -18.45
CA GLU A 335 -12.01 -7.47 -17.08
C GLU A 335 -11.24 -6.14 -16.99
N PHE A 336 -10.22 -5.95 -17.82
CA PHE A 336 -9.49 -4.69 -17.88
C PHE A 336 -10.33 -3.58 -18.52
N GLU A 337 -11.00 -3.87 -19.64
CA GLU A 337 -11.92 -2.94 -20.30
C GLU A 337 -13.05 -2.47 -19.36
N LYS A 338 -13.62 -3.40 -18.59
CA LYS A 338 -14.61 -3.09 -17.55
C LYS A 338 -14.09 -2.14 -16.49
N ARG A 339 -12.80 -2.22 -16.13
CA ARG A 339 -12.20 -1.28 -15.16
C ARG A 339 -12.00 0.12 -15.74
N LEU A 340 -11.73 0.25 -17.04
CA LEU A 340 -11.59 1.54 -17.71
C LEU A 340 -12.91 2.30 -17.84
N THR A 341 -14.04 1.59 -17.76
CA THR A 341 -15.39 2.17 -17.86
C THR A 341 -16.08 2.29 -16.50
N ASP A 342 -15.39 1.98 -15.40
CA ASP A 342 -15.96 2.02 -14.05
C ASP A 342 -16.35 3.46 -13.66
N PRO A 343 -17.63 3.73 -13.35
CA PRO A 343 -18.08 5.09 -13.00
C PRO A 343 -17.40 5.65 -11.74
N ARG A 344 -16.80 4.80 -10.90
CA ARG A 344 -16.02 5.21 -9.72
C ARG A 344 -14.69 5.87 -10.08
N LEU A 345 -14.23 5.76 -11.32
CA LEU A 345 -13.04 6.46 -11.79
C LEU A 345 -13.16 8.00 -11.66
N ARG A 346 -14.38 8.54 -11.57
CA ARG A 346 -14.63 9.95 -11.25
C ARG A 346 -14.06 10.42 -9.91
N TYR A 347 -13.78 9.49 -9.00
CA TYR A 347 -13.18 9.77 -7.68
C TYR A 347 -11.65 9.68 -7.68
N VAL A 348 -11.04 9.22 -8.77
CA VAL A 348 -9.58 9.18 -8.91
C VAL A 348 -9.08 10.59 -9.19
N SER A 349 -8.11 11.05 -8.39
CA SER A 349 -7.54 12.39 -8.59
C SER A 349 -6.91 12.53 -9.97
N VAL A 350 -7.06 13.73 -10.57
CA VAL A 350 -6.48 14.05 -11.89
C VAL A 350 -4.96 13.78 -11.91
N ALA A 351 -4.26 14.03 -10.81
CA ALA A 351 -2.83 13.76 -10.67
C ALA A 351 -2.46 12.26 -10.70
N SER A 352 -3.40 11.35 -10.37
CA SER A 352 -3.16 9.91 -10.38
C SER A 352 -3.29 9.29 -11.77
N TRP A 353 -4.08 9.92 -12.66
CA TRP A 353 -4.34 9.41 -14.01
C TRP A 353 -3.08 9.26 -14.87
N PRO A 354 -2.18 10.26 -14.98
CA PRO A 354 -0.94 10.10 -15.74
C PRO A 354 -0.05 8.97 -15.21
N ILE A 355 -0.02 8.77 -13.88
CA ILE A 355 0.75 7.71 -13.24
C ILE A 355 0.17 6.35 -13.64
N TRP A 356 -1.14 6.15 -13.53
CA TRP A 356 -1.81 4.92 -13.96
C TRP A 356 -1.60 4.66 -15.45
N CYS A 357 -1.79 5.66 -16.31
CA CYS A 357 -1.59 5.54 -17.75
C CYS A 357 -0.14 5.20 -18.12
N CYS A 358 0.84 5.80 -17.44
CA CYS A 358 2.25 5.49 -17.64
C CYS A 358 2.56 4.05 -17.24
N LEU A 359 2.09 3.59 -16.08
CA LEU A 359 2.27 2.21 -15.62
C LEU A 359 1.63 1.19 -16.57
N MET A 360 0.41 1.47 -17.03
CA MET A 360 -0.27 0.62 -18.02
C MET A 360 0.52 0.55 -19.33
N ARG A 361 1.07 1.68 -19.82
CA ARG A 361 1.90 1.73 -21.03
C ARG A 361 3.26 1.04 -20.90
N ILE A 362 3.94 1.16 -19.75
CA ILE A 362 5.19 0.45 -19.50
C ILE A 362 4.93 -1.05 -19.51
N ARG A 363 3.88 -1.52 -18.80
CA ARG A 363 3.50 -2.93 -18.78
C ARG A 363 3.15 -3.48 -20.16
N TRP A 364 2.43 -2.71 -20.99
CA TRP A 364 2.16 -3.07 -22.39
C TRP A 364 3.43 -3.36 -23.20
N ARG A 365 4.51 -2.61 -22.97
CA ARG A 365 5.75 -2.73 -23.72
C ARG A 365 6.64 -3.88 -23.24
N THR A 366 6.48 -4.31 -21.99
CA THR A 366 7.35 -5.29 -21.34
C THR A 366 6.74 -6.68 -21.23
N LEU A 367 5.46 -6.86 -21.57
CA LEU A 367 4.81 -8.18 -21.57
C LEU A 367 5.17 -8.93 -22.86
N PRO A 368 5.83 -10.10 -22.79
CA PRO A 368 5.88 -10.99 -23.92
C PRO A 368 4.46 -11.41 -24.25
N ILE A 369 4.05 -11.23 -25.51
CA ILE A 369 2.79 -11.76 -26.04
C ILE A 369 2.90 -13.29 -26.00
N ARG A 370 2.53 -13.92 -24.88
CA ARG A 370 2.23 -15.35 -24.79
C ARG A 370 1.63 -15.72 -23.43
N ASN A 371 0.41 -16.26 -23.52
CA ASN A 371 -0.27 -17.12 -22.55
C ASN A 371 0.69 -17.85 -21.60
N SER A 372 0.80 -17.38 -20.36
CA SER A 372 1.16 -18.23 -19.23
C SER A 372 -0.13 -18.84 -18.69
N GLY A 373 -0.27 -20.16 -18.82
CA GLY A 373 -1.43 -20.93 -18.37
C GLY A 373 -1.89 -20.55 -16.95
N SER A 374 -3.15 -20.10 -16.91
CA SER A 374 -4.10 -20.04 -15.79
C SER A 374 -3.59 -20.31 -14.37
N THR A 375 -3.63 -19.27 -13.54
CA THR A 375 -4.11 -19.43 -12.16
C THR A 375 -5.26 -18.46 -11.96
N THR A 376 -6.43 -19.00 -11.64
CA THR A 376 -7.66 -18.21 -11.58
C THR A 376 -7.70 -17.37 -10.30
N PRO A 377 -8.50 -16.29 -10.24
CA PRO A 377 -8.80 -15.60 -8.99
C PRO A 377 -9.35 -16.52 -7.88
N ASP A 378 -9.93 -17.68 -8.24
CA ASP A 378 -10.57 -18.63 -7.31
C ASP A 378 -9.57 -19.49 -6.54
N ASP A 379 -8.51 -19.99 -7.18
CA ASP A 379 -7.40 -20.73 -6.53
C ASP A 379 -6.76 -19.91 -5.38
N ARG A 380 -6.90 -18.60 -5.46
CA ARG A 380 -6.22 -17.61 -4.62
C ARG A 380 -7.05 -17.16 -3.42
N ARG A 381 -8.38 -17.21 -3.54
CA ARG A 381 -9.31 -17.08 -2.41
C ARG A 381 -9.23 -18.31 -1.51
N VAL A 382 -8.98 -19.48 -2.07
CA VAL A 382 -8.77 -20.73 -1.32
C VAL A 382 -7.54 -20.63 -0.42
N ALA A 383 -6.42 -20.09 -0.90
CA ALA A 383 -5.22 -19.88 -0.07
C ALA A 383 -5.51 -18.97 1.13
N ALA A 384 -6.15 -17.81 0.94
CA ALA A 384 -6.47 -16.91 2.05
C ALA A 384 -7.51 -17.48 3.03
N ARG A 385 -8.50 -18.23 2.53
CA ARG A 385 -9.47 -18.95 3.38
C ARG A 385 -8.79 -20.06 4.19
N GLY A 386 -7.84 -20.78 3.59
CA GLY A 386 -7.02 -21.79 4.26
C GLY A 386 -6.19 -21.19 5.41
N LEU A 387 -5.58 -20.02 5.19
CA LEU A 387 -4.81 -19.32 6.22
C LEU A 387 -5.65 -18.95 7.44
N HIS A 388 -6.86 -18.42 7.23
CA HIS A 388 -7.77 -18.10 8.33
C HIS A 388 -8.25 -19.34 9.08
N ALA A 389 -8.58 -20.41 8.35
CA ALA A 389 -9.01 -21.68 8.92
C ALA A 389 -7.90 -22.35 9.78
N ASN A 390 -6.64 -22.02 9.51
CA ASN A 390 -5.48 -22.52 10.24
C ASN A 390 -5.05 -21.64 11.43
N GLY A 391 -5.91 -20.71 11.86
CA GLY A 391 -5.68 -19.88 13.06
C GLY A 391 -4.89 -18.60 12.83
N GLU A 392 -4.57 -18.23 11.58
CA GLU A 392 -3.93 -16.95 11.32
C GLU A 392 -4.87 -15.76 11.55
N SER A 393 -4.37 -14.76 12.27
CA SER A 393 -5.01 -13.46 12.39
C SER A 393 -4.82 -12.67 11.08
N ILE A 394 -5.82 -12.75 10.21
CA ILE A 394 -5.84 -12.00 8.95
C ILE A 394 -6.26 -10.55 9.18
N GLN A 395 -5.53 -9.64 8.57
CA GLN A 395 -5.82 -8.22 8.56
C GLN A 395 -6.16 -7.75 7.15
N VAL A 396 -7.20 -6.92 7.03
CA VAL A 396 -7.65 -6.41 5.72
C VAL A 396 -6.81 -5.19 5.35
N GLY A 397 -6.13 -5.27 4.21
CA GLY A 397 -5.41 -4.15 3.62
C GLY A 397 -5.70 -4.07 2.13
N PHE A 398 -5.77 -2.85 1.58
CA PHE A 398 -6.09 -2.64 0.17
C PHE A 398 -4.87 -2.32 -0.70
N ALA A 399 -3.79 -1.82 -0.10
CA ALA A 399 -2.61 -1.26 -0.77
C ALA A 399 -2.99 -0.22 -1.83
N THR A 400 -3.80 0.77 -1.44
CA THR A 400 -4.33 1.82 -2.30
C THR A 400 -3.24 2.76 -2.86
N ALA A 401 -2.52 2.39 -3.93
CA ALA A 401 -1.58 3.28 -4.60
C ALA A 401 -1.51 3.11 -6.12
N PRO A 402 -1.50 4.22 -6.89
CA PRO A 402 -0.60 4.35 -8.03
C PRO A 402 0.84 4.16 -7.53
N PHE A 403 1.53 3.11 -7.96
CA PHE A 403 2.96 2.96 -7.70
C PHE A 403 3.73 4.18 -8.28
N PRO A 404 4.63 4.84 -7.53
CA PRO A 404 5.48 5.87 -8.11
C PRO A 404 6.48 5.25 -9.09
N VAL A 405 6.66 5.90 -10.25
CA VAL A 405 7.70 5.62 -11.25
C VAL A 405 9.06 6.05 -10.68
N PRO A 406 10.16 5.31 -10.89
CA PRO A 406 11.49 5.80 -10.56
C PRO A 406 11.76 7.12 -11.30
N SER A 407 12.22 8.13 -10.56
CA SER A 407 12.74 9.37 -11.12
C SER A 407 13.86 9.04 -12.10
N ARG A 408 13.65 9.31 -13.39
CA ARG A 408 14.78 9.50 -14.31
C ARG A 408 15.51 10.75 -13.83
N THR A 409 16.74 10.58 -13.34
CA THR A 409 17.68 11.69 -13.21
C THR A 409 17.77 12.40 -14.56
N PRO A 410 17.59 13.73 -14.62
CA PRO A 410 17.85 14.46 -15.85
C PRO A 410 19.35 14.38 -16.13
N PHE A 411 19.71 13.93 -17.33
CA PHE A 411 21.05 14.11 -17.86
C PHE A 411 21.39 15.61 -17.73
N ALA A 412 22.40 15.92 -16.93
CA ALA A 412 23.05 17.21 -16.99
C ALA A 412 23.64 17.34 -18.40
N SER A 413 23.17 18.33 -19.15
CA SER A 413 23.73 18.71 -20.43
C SER A 413 25.17 19.19 -20.21
N ALA A 414 26.14 18.31 -20.45
CA ALA A 414 27.52 18.73 -20.68
C ALA A 414 27.56 19.42 -22.06
N THR A 415 27.36 20.74 -22.06
CA THR A 415 27.77 21.60 -23.15
C THR A 415 29.29 21.71 -23.14
N THR A 416 29.95 20.95 -24.00
CA THR A 416 31.27 21.28 -24.53
C THR A 416 31.16 21.43 -26.03
N PRO A 417 31.57 22.58 -26.61
CA PRO A 417 31.40 22.86 -28.03
C PRO A 417 32.41 22.08 -28.86
N PHE A 418 31.93 21.31 -29.84
CA PHE A 418 32.75 20.75 -30.91
C PHE A 418 33.15 21.88 -31.87
N THR A 419 34.43 22.26 -31.87
CA THR A 419 35.06 22.93 -33.00
C THR A 419 35.56 21.91 -34.00
N SER A 420 35.06 22.06 -35.23
CA SER A 420 35.55 21.45 -36.46
C SER A 420 37.07 21.54 -36.59
N THR A 421 37.72 20.41 -36.85
CA THR A 421 38.85 20.34 -37.79
C THR A 421 39.00 18.91 -38.30
N ALA A 422 38.96 18.79 -39.63
CA ALA A 422 39.21 17.57 -40.38
C ALA A 422 40.65 17.11 -40.21
N LEU A 423 40.89 15.78 -40.30
CA LEU A 423 41.93 15.18 -41.15
C LEU A 423 41.84 13.64 -41.14
N ASN A 424 41.50 13.14 -42.32
CA ASN A 424 41.87 11.91 -43.03
C ASN A 424 42.06 10.53 -42.36
N PRO A 425 41.61 9.44 -43.04
CA PRO A 425 41.72 8.06 -42.59
C PRO A 425 43.02 7.41 -43.06
N THR A 426 43.61 6.52 -42.27
CA THR A 426 44.26 5.27 -42.72
C THR A 426 44.84 4.47 -41.56
N ALA A 427 44.75 3.15 -41.72
CA ALA A 427 45.70 2.13 -41.27
C ALA A 427 45.48 1.45 -39.89
N TYR A 428 45.02 0.19 -40.03
CA TYR A 428 45.13 -1.01 -39.20
C TYR A 428 44.20 -1.20 -37.99
#